data_AF-A0A4U6L2A5-F1
#
_entry.id   AF-A0A4U6L2A5-F1
#
_cell.length_a   1.000
_cell.length_b   1.000
_cell.length_c   1.000
_cell.angle_alpha   90.00
_cell.angle_beta   90.00
_cell.angle_gamma   90.00
#
_symmetry.space_group_name_H-M   'P 1'
#
loop_
_entity.id
_entity.type
_entity.pdbx_description
1 polymer ?
#
loop_
_entity_poly.entity_id
_entity_poly.type
_entity_poly.pdbx_seq_one_letter_code
_entity_poly.pdbx_strand_id
1 'polypeptide(L)' 'YLGHCKYRDCKHDADPGCAIREAVEEGKIAEIRFENYHRILESMAQVKTRKNFSDTDD' A
#
# COMPACT_ATOMS: atom_id res chain seq x y z
N TYR A 1 12.12 -5.43 2.18
CA TYR A 1 11.95 -4.02 1.76
C TYR A 1 11.34 -3.13 2.84
N LEU A 2 10.46 -3.65 3.73
CA LEU A 2 9.95 -2.87 4.87
C LEU A 2 11.10 -2.38 5.77
N GLY A 3 11.02 -1.13 6.24
CA GLY A 3 12.08 -0.49 7.03
C GLY A 3 13.29 0.01 6.22
N HIS A 4 13.34 -0.24 4.91
CA HIS A 4 14.42 0.23 4.02
C HIS A 4 14.02 1.40 3.13
N CYS A 5 12.79 1.89 3.25
CA CYS A 5 12.38 3.11 2.56
C CYS A 5 13.07 4.32 3.19
N LYS A 6 13.34 5.35 2.38
CA LYS A 6 13.93 6.61 2.82
C LYS A 6 13.14 7.27 3.96
N TYR A 7 11.81 7.16 3.90
CA TYR A 7 10.88 7.70 4.91
C TYR A 7 10.22 6.58 5.70
N ARG A 8 10.00 6.83 6.99
CA ARG A 8 9.38 5.85 7.91
C ARG A 8 7.88 5.67 7.66
N ASP A 9 7.22 6.70 7.15
CA ASP A 9 5.79 6.78 6.83
C ASP A 9 5.53 6.69 5.32
N CYS A 10 6.43 6.02 4.59
CA CYS A 10 6.31 5.81 3.16
C CYS A 10 4.98 5.11 2.82
N LYS A 11 4.23 5.71 1.90
CA LYS A 11 2.99 5.19 1.30
C LYS A 11 3.26 4.19 0.18
N HIS A 12 4.53 4.01 -0.18
CA HIS A 12 5.00 3.09 -1.21
C HIS A 12 4.42 3.34 -2.61
N ASP A 13 3.96 4.56 -2.89
CA ASP A 13 3.35 4.96 -4.16
C ASP A 13 4.29 5.90 -4.93
N ALA A 14 4.10 7.21 -4.81
CA ALA A 14 4.93 8.23 -5.46
C ALA A 14 6.16 8.64 -4.63
N ASP A 15 6.33 8.14 -3.41
CA ASP A 15 7.39 8.62 -2.51
C ASP A 15 8.80 8.38 -3.04
N PRO A 16 9.69 9.39 -3.01
CA PRO A 16 11.07 9.23 -3.45
C PRO A 16 11.86 8.34 -2.47
N GLY A 17 12.65 7.40 -3.02
CA GLY A 17 13.43 6.44 -2.22
C GLY A 17 12.60 5.34 -1.57
N CYS A 18 11.52 4.92 -2.24
CA CYS A 18 10.74 3.75 -1.83
C CYS A 18 11.45 2.45 -2.25
N ALA A 19 11.95 1.70 -1.27
CA ALA A 19 12.63 0.42 -1.51
C ALA A 19 11.73 -0.65 -2.16
N ILE A 20 10.40 -0.53 -2.02
CA ILE A 20 9.45 -1.43 -2.70
C ILE A 20 9.37 -1.09 -4.18
N ARG A 21 9.27 0.20 -4.52
CA ARG A 21 9.19 0.65 -5.91
C ARG A 21 10.49 0.36 -6.66
N GLU A 22 11.64 0.61 -6.03
CA GLU A 22 12.95 0.23 -6.59
C GLU A 22 13.02 -1.28 -6.87
N ALA A 23 12.52 -2.12 -5.96
CA ALA A 23 12.47 -3.56 -6.19
C ALA A 23 11.53 -4.00 -7.32
N VAL A 24 10.50 -3.20 -7.62
CA VAL A 24 9.63 -3.41 -8.78
C VAL A 24 10.35 -3.02 -10.07
N GLU A 25 11.01 -1.87 -10.09
CA GLU A 25 11.82 -1.39 -11.22
C GLU A 25 12.98 -2.35 -11.54
N GLU A 26 13.58 -2.98 -10.51
CA GLU A 26 14.60 -4.01 -10.66
C GLU A 26 14.04 -5.41 -11.04
N GLY A 27 12.71 -5.56 -11.13
CA GLY A 27 12.05 -6.83 -11.47
C GLY A 27 12.07 -7.89 -10.36
N LYS A 28 12.52 -7.53 -9.15
CA LYS A 28 12.49 -8.43 -7.97
C LYS A 28 11.08 -8.59 -7.41
N ILE A 29 10.21 -7.61 -7.66
CA ILE A 29 8.77 -7.67 -7.42
C ILE A 29 8.08 -7.50 -8.77
N ALA A 30 7.13 -8.39 -9.08
CA ALA A 30 6.34 -8.25 -10.30
C ALA A 30 5.48 -6.98 -10.26
N GLU A 31 5.48 -6.21 -11.34
CA GLU A 31 4.70 -4.98 -11.49
C GLU A 31 3.21 -5.19 -11.19
N ILE A 32 2.62 -6.28 -11.69
CA ILE A 32 1.23 -6.66 -11.42
C ILE A 32 0.95 -6.79 -9.91
N ARG A 33 1.90 -7.26 -9.10
CA ARG A 33 1.72 -7.37 -7.64
C ARG A 33 1.69 -5.99 -6.99
N PHE A 34 2.53 -5.08 -7.46
CA PHE A 34 2.59 -3.69 -6.98
C PHE A 34 1.31 -2.92 -7.34
N GLU A 35 0.83 -3.04 -8.57
CA GLU A 35 -0.44 -2.44 -8.99
C GLU A 35 -1.63 -2.97 -8.18
N ASN A 36 -1.70 -4.28 -7.97
CA ASN A 36 -2.78 -4.87 -7.16
C ASN A 36 -2.73 -4.42 -5.71
N TYR A 37 -1.54 -4.24 -5.14
CA TYR A 37 -1.39 -3.67 -3.80
C TYR A 37 -2.02 -2.28 -3.71
N HIS A 38 -1.73 -1.39 -4.66
CA HIS A 38 -2.36 -0.06 -4.70
C HIS A 38 -3.87 -0.12 -4.91
N ARG A 39 -4.34 -1.01 -5.79
CA ARG A 39 -5.79 -1.21 -6.01
C ARG A 39 -6.52 -1.63 -4.73
N ILE A 40 -5.90 -2.49 -3.92
CA ILE A 40 -6.47 -2.90 -2.63
C ILE A 40 -6.54 -1.70 -1.67
N LEU A 41 -5.47 -0.91 -1.57
CA LEU A 41 -5.46 0.29 -0.72
C LEU A 41 -6.54 1.31 -1.14
N GLU A 42 -6.69 1.53 -2.44
CA GLU A 42 -7.73 2.41 -2.98
C GLU A 42 -9.13 1.88 -2.66
N SER A 43 -9.35 0.57 -2.79
CA SER A 43 -10.64 -0.05 -2.45
C SER A 43 -11.00 0.18 -0.97
N MET A 44 -10.03 0.11 -0.06
CA MET A 44 -10.25 0.38 1.37
C MET A 44 -10.59 1.85 1.64
N ALA A 45 -9.98 2.78 0.89
CA ALA A 45 -10.32 4.20 0.98
C ALA A 45 -11.76 4.48 0.54
N GLN A 46 -12.23 3.79 -0.52
CA GLN A 46 -13.59 3.91 -1.02
C GLN A 46 -14.64 3.24 -0.10
N VAL A 47 -14.30 2.11 0.53
CA VAL A 47 -15.19 1.40 1.47
C VAL A 47 -15.46 2.24 2.74
N LYS A 48 -14.55 3.12 3.15
CA LYS A 48 -14.67 3.95 4.36
C LYS A 48 -15.93 4.85 4.39
N THR A 49 -16.51 5.16 3.22
CA THR A 49 -17.77 5.93 3.11
C THR A 49 -18.99 5.11 3.54
N ARG A 50 -18.89 3.78 3.56
CA ARG A 50 -19.90 2.87 4.11
C ARG A 50 -19.37 2.37 5.46
N LYS A 51 -19.66 3.11 6.54
CA LYS A 51 -19.38 2.62 7.90
C LYS A 51 -20.17 1.33 8.12
N ASN A 52 -19.52 0.18 7.96
CA ASN A 52 -20.01 -1.06 8.54
C ASN A 52 -19.70 -0.98 10.04
N PHE A 53 -20.64 -0.43 10.81
CA PHE A 53 -20.70 -0.65 12.25
C PHE A 53 -20.94 -2.16 12.43
N SER A 54 -19.91 -2.91 12.82
CA SER A 54 -20.17 -4.11 13.59
C SER A 54 -20.41 -3.65 15.02
N ASP A 55 -21.68 -3.32 15.31
CA ASP A 55 -22.19 -3.36 16.67
C ASP A 55 -21.99 -4.78 17.20
N THR A 56 -21.16 -4.93 18.22
CA THR A 56 -21.43 -5.87 19.32
C THR A 56 -20.70 -5.38 20.56
N ASP A 57 -21.49 -5.11 21.60
CA ASP A 57 -21.15 -4.61 22.92
C ASP A 57 -20.08 -5.43 23.65
N ASP A 58 -19.17 -4.73 24.35
CA ASP A 58 -18.84 -4.95 25.78
C ASP A 58 -18.28 -3.65 26.39
#